data_AF-A0A3M1NZ30-F1
#
_entry.id   AF-A0A3M1NZ30-F1
#
_cell.length_a   1.000
_cell.length_b   1.000
_cell.length_c   1.000
_cell.angle_alpha   90.00
_cell.angle_beta   90.00
_cell.angle_gamma   90.00
#
_symmetry.space_group_name_H-M   'P 1'
#
loop_
_entity.id
_entity.type
_entity.pdbx_description
1 polymer ?
#
loop_
_entity_poly.entity_id
_entity_poly.type
_entity_poly.pdbx_seq_one_letter_code
_entity_poly.pdbx_strand_id
1 'polypeptide(L)'
;RRLTVLTRLSFFDTDSFASRLFQYEHDVPGVVTNRALFGRGERWYLLLAWQPASYLRLTTKFAATIREDVDAIGSGPDRIEGHLDRRVRVQVDMQL
;
A
#
# COMPACT_ATOMS: atom_id res chain seq x y z
N ARG A 1 -19.34 -11.74 -8.21
CA ARG A 1 -19.28 -10.26 -8.16
C ARG A 1 -18.20 -9.82 -9.15
N ARG A 2 -18.51 -8.95 -10.13
CA ARG A 2 -17.53 -8.56 -11.18
C ARG A 2 -16.55 -7.48 -10.74
N LEU A 3 -16.83 -6.77 -9.65
CA LEU A 3 -15.96 -5.75 -9.05
C LEU A 3 -15.87 -6.00 -7.55
N THR A 4 -14.66 -5.89 -7.02
CA THR A 4 -14.35 -5.89 -5.58
C THR A 4 -13.54 -4.65 -5.27
N VAL A 5 -13.92 -3.98 -4.18
CA VAL A 5 -13.24 -2.80 -3.67
C VAL A 5 -12.86 -3.08 -2.22
N LEU A 6 -11.58 -2.91 -1.89
CA LEU A 6 -11.08 -3.00 -0.52
C LEU A 6 -10.29 -1.75 -0.20
N THR A 7 -10.51 -1.20 0.98
CA THR A 7 -9.78 -0.03 1.47
C THR A 7 -9.47 -0.19 2.94
N ARG A 8 -8.41 0.47 3.39
CA ARG A 8 -8.09 0.64 4.80
C ARG A 8 -7.49 2.02 4.99
N LEU A 9 -7.88 2.66 6.09
CA LEU A 9 -7.24 3.84 6.64
C LEU A 9 -6.63 3.45 7.99
N SER A 10 -5.44 3.94 8.28
CA SER A 10 -4.70 3.61 9.49
C SER A 10 -3.92 4.83 9.96
N PHE A 11 -4.05 5.14 11.24
CA PHE A 11 -3.28 6.18 11.91
C PHE A 11 -2.36 5.50 12.92
N PHE A 12 -1.12 5.96 13.02
CA PHE A 12 -0.13 5.38 13.90
C PHE A 12 0.68 6.48 14.57
N ASP A 13 0.98 6.25 15.85
CA ASP A 13 1.92 7.05 16.63
C ASP A 13 2.72 6.07 17.48
N THR A 14 4.04 6.07 17.32
CA THR A 14 4.98 5.16 17.98
C THR A 14 6.30 5.89 18.19
N ASP A 15 7.03 5.52 19.25
CA ASP A 15 8.24 6.25 19.65
C ASP A 15 9.38 6.17 18.62
N SER A 16 9.55 5.04 17.95
CA SER A 16 10.63 4.85 16.97
C SER A 16 10.42 3.63 16.06
N PHE A 17 11.38 3.39 15.16
CA PHE A 17 11.43 2.16 14.37
C PHE A 17 11.54 0.88 15.23
N ALA A 18 12.09 0.97 16.45
CA ALA A 18 12.19 -0.18 17.35
C ALA A 18 10.81 -0.64 17.86
N SER A 19 9.86 0.30 17.98
CA SER A 19 8.47 0.07 18.42
C SER A 19 7.49 0.00 17.25
N ARG A 20 7.96 -0.30 16.03
CA ARG A 20 7.15 -0.32 14.81
C ARG A 20 6.03 -1.37 14.86
N LEU A 21 4.92 -1.04 14.21
CA LEU A 21 3.80 -1.95 13.97
C LEU A 21 3.90 -2.53 12.56
N PHE A 22 3.71 -3.85 12.42
CA PHE A 22 3.65 -4.50 11.12
C PHE A 22 2.21 -4.63 10.65
N GLN A 23 1.89 -3.96 9.54
CA GLN A 23 0.58 -3.99 8.91
C GLN A 23 0.59 -4.88 7.67
N TYR A 24 -0.18 -5.97 7.74
CA TYR A 24 -0.52 -6.75 6.56
C TYR A 24 -1.59 -6.05 5.72
N GLU A 25 -1.41 -6.06 4.40
CA GLU A 25 -2.34 -5.46 3.46
C GLU A 25 -2.75 -6.42 2.35
N HIS A 26 -4.01 -6.30 1.92
CA HIS A 26 -4.43 -6.88 0.65
C HIS A 26 -3.65 -6.22 -0.50
N ASP A 27 -3.24 -7.02 -1.47
CA ASP A 27 -2.49 -6.58 -2.64
C ASP A 27 -2.95 -7.30 -3.91
N VAL A 28 -2.32 -6.97 -5.03
CA VAL A 28 -2.50 -7.71 -6.30
C VAL A 28 -2.17 -9.21 -6.09
N PRO A 29 -2.80 -10.12 -6.83
CA PRO A 29 -2.64 -11.56 -6.59
C PRO A 29 -1.17 -12.01 -6.59
N GLY A 30 -0.77 -12.83 -5.61
CA GLY A 30 0.60 -13.32 -5.49
C GLY A 30 1.58 -12.36 -4.82
N VAL A 31 1.16 -11.14 -4.46
CA VAL A 31 1.98 -10.18 -3.72
C VAL A 31 1.59 -10.16 -2.25
N VAL A 32 2.59 -10.28 -1.38
CA VAL A 32 2.46 -10.05 0.05
C VAL A 32 3.02 -8.68 0.39
N THR A 33 2.17 -7.80 0.92
CA THR A 33 2.62 -6.49 1.42
C THR A 33 2.53 -6.46 2.94
N ASN A 34 3.70 -6.36 3.57
CA ASN A 34 3.84 -6.11 5.01
C ASN A 34 4.55 -4.77 5.20
N ARG A 35 3.92 -3.85 5.93
CA ARG A 35 4.39 -2.48 6.09
C ARG A 35 4.78 -2.22 7.53
N ALA A 36 6.01 -1.76 7.74
CA ALA A 36 6.44 -1.21 9.01
C ALA A 36 5.91 0.22 9.16
N LEU A 37 5.00 0.41 10.11
CA LEU A 37 4.48 1.71 10.52
C LEU A 37 5.21 2.12 11.79
N PHE A 38 5.85 3.29 11.77
CA PHE A 38 6.63 3.80 12.89
C PHE A 38 6.72 5.32 12.83
N GLY A 39 7.06 5.97 13.95
CA GLY A 39 6.91 7.42 14.09
C GLY A 39 5.43 7.82 14.12
N ARG A 40 5.09 8.97 13.53
CA ARG A 40 3.73 9.49 13.45
C ARG A 40 3.24 9.66 12.02
N GLY A 41 2.02 9.23 11.74
CA GLY A 41 1.35 9.58 10.51
C GLY A 41 0.18 8.67 10.16
N GLU A 42 -0.12 8.64 8.86
CA GLU A 42 -1.25 7.92 8.30
C GLU A 42 -0.85 7.06 7.12
N ARG A 43 -1.60 5.98 6.93
CA ARG A 43 -1.48 5.09 5.80
C ARG A 43 -2.84 4.69 5.30
N TRP A 44 -3.02 4.73 3.99
CA TRP A 44 -4.22 4.22 3.35
C TRP A 44 -3.91 3.48 2.07
N TYR A 45 -4.84 2.61 1.67
CA TYR A 45 -4.82 2.00 0.35
C TYR A 45 -6.23 1.78 -0.20
N LEU A 46 -6.34 1.77 -1.52
CA LEU A 46 -7.50 1.35 -2.29
C LEU A 46 -7.08 0.22 -3.23
N LEU A 47 -7.72 -0.94 -3.12
CA LEU A 47 -7.54 -2.09 -4.01
C LEU A 47 -8.83 -2.31 -4.80
N LEU A 48 -8.72 -2.27 -6.11
CA LEU A 48 -9.80 -2.53 -7.06
C LEU A 48 -9.49 -3.82 -7.81
N ALA A 49 -10.37 -4.81 -7.72
CA ALA A 49 -10.28 -6.03 -8.51
C ALA A 49 -11.52 -6.16 -9.40
N TRP A 50 -11.33 -6.12 -10.71
CA TRP A 50 -12.37 -6.14 -11.71
C TRP A 50 -12.20 -7.32 -12.66
N GLN A 51 -13.28 -8.06 -12.92
CA GLN A 51 -13.31 -9.21 -13.81
C GLN A 51 -14.39 -8.98 -14.89
N PRO A 52 -14.07 -8.23 -15.96
CA PRO A 52 -15.02 -7.93 -17.03
C PRO A 52 -15.43 -9.17 -17.83
N ALA A 53 -14.53 -10.13 -17.99
CA ALA A 53 -14.75 -11.38 -18.68
C ALA A 53 -14.19 -12.56 -17.87
N SER A 54 -14.62 -13.78 -18.15
CA SER A 54 -14.11 -14.97 -17.45
C SER A 54 -12.60 -15.13 -17.62
N TYR A 55 -12.08 -14.77 -18.80
CA TYR A 55 -10.66 -14.89 -19.17
C TYR A 55 -9.80 -13.68 -18.79
N LEU A 56 -10.36 -12.60 -18.22
CA LEU A 56 -9.63 -11.36 -17.95
C LEU A 56 -9.94 -10.83 -16.54
N ARG A 57 -8.90 -10.63 -15.74
CA ARG A 57 -8.96 -9.94 -14.44
C ARG A 57 -7.95 -8.81 -14.39
N LEU A 58 -8.40 -7.65 -13.93
CA LEU A 58 -7.58 -6.47 -13.67
C LEU A 58 -7.60 -6.18 -12.18
N THR A 59 -6.42 -6.12 -11.55
CA THR A 59 -6.29 -5.72 -10.15
C THR A 59 -5.36 -4.52 -10.04
N THR A 60 -5.83 -3.46 -9.36
CA THR A 60 -5.07 -2.22 -9.18
C THR A 60 -5.07 -1.83 -7.72
N LYS A 61 -3.89 -1.56 -7.16
CA LYS A 61 -3.71 -1.01 -5.82
C LYS A 61 -3.10 0.38 -5.89
N PHE A 62 -3.73 1.33 -5.20
CA PHE A 62 -3.17 2.64 -4.86
C PHE A 62 -2.92 2.68 -3.37
N ALA A 63 -1.73 3.06 -2.93
CA ALA A 63 -1.41 3.20 -1.51
C ALA A 63 -0.62 4.48 -1.25
N ALA A 64 -0.85 5.10 -0.11
CA ALA A 64 -0.07 6.25 0.34
C ALA A 64 0.27 6.11 1.82
N THR A 65 1.47 6.59 2.19
CA THR A 65 1.88 6.81 3.59
C THR A 65 2.30 8.26 3.71
N ILE A 66 1.75 8.95 4.70
CA ILE A 66 2.14 10.29 5.08
C ILE A 66 2.81 10.20 6.45
N ARG A 67 3.96 10.84 6.59
CA ARG A 67 4.78 10.85 7.81
C ARG A 67 4.96 12.28 8.31
N GLU A 68 4.19 12.66 9.30
CA GLU A 68 4.11 14.05 9.77
C GLU A 68 5.36 14.51 10.54
N ASP A 69 6.22 13.56 10.91
CA ASP A 69 7.36 13.72 11.80
C ASP A 69 8.71 13.80 11.09
N VAL A 70 8.75 13.77 9.75
CA VAL A 70 9.99 13.70 8.96
C VAL A 70 9.92 14.53 7.67
N ASP A 71 11.07 15.03 7.23
CA ASP A 71 11.21 15.74 5.94
C ASP A 71 11.60 14.81 4.78
N ALA A 72 11.94 13.55 5.07
CA ALA A 72 12.25 12.53 4.08
C ALA A 72 11.91 11.13 4.61
N ILE A 73 11.53 10.22 3.71
CA ILE A 73 11.21 8.82 4.03
C ILE A 73 12.29 7.90 3.45
N GLY A 74 12.77 6.95 4.24
CA GLY A 74 13.75 5.95 3.81
C GLY A 74 15.19 6.46 3.86
N SER A 75 16.10 5.74 3.21
CA SER A 75 17.54 6.05 3.22
C SER A 75 18.21 5.55 1.95
N GLY A 76 19.34 6.17 1.58
CA GLY A 76 20.12 5.73 0.42
C GLY A 76 19.31 5.81 -0.88
N PRO A 77 19.41 4.81 -1.77
CA PRO A 77 18.69 4.79 -3.05
C PRO A 77 17.16 4.82 -2.92
N ASP A 78 16.62 4.41 -1.78
CA ASP A 78 15.17 4.38 -1.51
C ASP A 78 14.67 5.64 -0.79
N ARG A 79 15.52 6.67 -0.64
CA ARG A 79 15.13 7.93 -0.02
C ARG A 79 14.14 8.67 -0.90
N ILE A 80 13.02 9.03 -0.30
CA ILE A 80 11.98 9.88 -0.88
C ILE A 80 12.11 11.24 -0.19
N GLU A 81 12.37 12.30 -0.95
CA GLU A 81 12.30 13.65 -0.42
C GLU A 81 10.84 14.03 -0.11
N GLY A 82 10.59 14.54 1.09
CA GLY A 82 9.26 14.84 1.61
C GLY A 82 8.65 13.70 2.44
N HIS A 83 7.49 14.01 3.00
CA HIS A 83 6.77 13.15 3.96
C HIS A 83 5.78 12.17 3.31
N LEU A 84 5.82 11.96 1.99
CA LEU A 84 4.77 11.23 1.26
C LEU A 84 5.35 10.11 0.38
N ASP A 85 5.04 8.86 0.72
CA ASP A 85 5.31 7.68 -0.13
C ASP A 85 4.01 7.23 -0.81
N ARG A 86 3.93 7.35 -2.14
CA ARG A 86 2.82 6.84 -2.96
C ARG A 86 3.27 5.66 -3.81
N ARG A 87 2.47 4.59 -3.81
CA ARG A 87 2.73 3.38 -4.60
C ARG A 87 1.49 3.00 -5.39
N VAL A 88 1.71 2.64 -6.66
CA VAL A 88 0.70 2.05 -7.53
C VAL A 88 1.19 0.67 -7.95
N ARG A 89 0.33 -0.33 -7.87
CA ARG A 89 0.55 -1.66 -8.46
C ARG A 89 -0.62 -2.01 -9.35
N VAL A 90 -0.33 -2.52 -10.54
CA VAL A 90 -1.33 -2.96 -11.51
C VAL A 90 -0.97 -4.38 -11.92
N GLN A 91 -1.96 -5.26 -11.99
CA GLN A 91 -1.84 -6.62 -12.48
C GLN A 91 -2.97 -6.94 -13.44
N VAL A 92 -2.61 -7.59 -14.54
CA VAL A 92 -3.52 -8.11 -15.55
C VAL A 92 -3.32 -9.62 -15.60
N ASP A 93 -4.36 -10.37 -15.27
CA ASP A 93 -4.38 -11.82 -15.41
C ASP A 93 -5.24 -12.19 -16.62
N MET A 94 -4.65 -12.96 -17.54
CA MET A 94 -5.32 -13.45 -18.74
C MET A 94 -5.23 -14.98 -18.81
N GLN A 95 -6.36 -15.64 -19.01
CA GLN A 95 -6.41 -17.07 -19.31
C GLN A 95 -6.57 -17.25 -20.81
N LEU A 96 -5.60 -17.93 -21.44
CA LEU A 96 -5.64 -18.30 -22.85
C LEU A 96 -6.30 -19.67 -23.03
#